data_AF-A0A974WWS5-F1
#
_entry.id   AF-A0A974WWS5-F1
#
_cell.length_a   1.000
_cell.length_b   1.000
_cell.length_c   1.000
_cell.angle_alpha   90.00
_cell.angle_beta   90.00
_cell.angle_gamma   90.00
#
_symmetry.space_group_name_H-M   'P 1'
#
loop_
_entity.id
_entity.type
_entity.pdbx_description
1 polymer ?
#
loop_
_entity_poly.entity_id
_entity_poly.type
_entity_poly.pdbx_seq_one_letter_code
_entity_poly.pdbx_strand_id
1 'polypeptide(L)'
;MNLETLLHLRFFVPGVIINIIFFIMIHFKIIEPEYIKKFNIDVQKSGLPFFIITSYIWGAVYHFSKLQSLIFNTQNAEVIKNIKSKLLSFYQGQISREEAKKLQKSYDLMLIFYYLIDTNVGLEKKARRVHLNGLVWTTVLDTSKLSFISYIYIIFVYYLKGHLFLWPAIAFLLIAISFFCLSIHIKNKHVCYSNRQLEYIKNHCRKTLNKEIDKILGRVKRCHIQKKIKRLK
;
A
#
# COMPACT_ATOMS: atom_id res chain seq x y z
N MET A 1 12.95 7.30 8.92
CA MET A 1 12.17 8.01 7.90
C MET A 1 10.98 8.63 8.59
N ASN A 2 10.77 9.93 8.42
CA ASN A 2 9.61 10.62 8.97
C ASN A 2 8.33 10.15 8.22
N LEU A 3 7.19 10.16 8.90
CA LEU A 3 5.89 9.78 8.33
C LEU A 3 5.53 10.69 7.15
N GLU A 4 5.83 11.99 7.27
CA GLU A 4 5.62 12.99 6.24
C GLU A 4 6.41 12.66 4.95
N THR A 5 7.70 12.30 5.09
CA THR A 5 8.52 11.85 3.96
C THR A 5 7.93 10.61 3.29
N LEU A 6 7.39 9.66 4.06
CA LEU A 6 6.72 8.48 3.50
C LEU A 6 5.50 8.85 2.66
N LEU A 7 4.69 9.81 3.12
CA LEU A 7 3.51 10.28 2.40
C LEU A 7 3.87 10.95 1.08
N HIS A 8 4.84 11.87 1.10
CA HIS A 8 5.32 12.50 -0.13
C HIS A 8 5.89 11.50 -1.13
N LEU A 9 6.66 10.51 -0.67
CA LEU A 9 7.21 9.48 -1.55
C LEU A 9 6.10 8.60 -2.16
N ARG A 10 5.07 8.23 -1.40
CA ARG A 10 3.94 7.45 -1.92
C ARG A 10 3.13 8.18 -2.99
N PHE A 11 3.14 9.51 -2.95
CA PHE A 11 2.49 10.34 -3.96
C PHE A 11 3.37 10.55 -5.19
N PHE A 12 4.65 10.87 -4.98
CA PHE A 12 5.58 11.23 -6.03
C PHE A 12 6.03 10.03 -6.87
N VAL A 13 6.29 8.88 -6.24
CA VAL A 13 6.87 7.71 -6.91
C VAL A 13 6.00 7.16 -8.06
N PRO A 14 4.66 6.99 -7.92
CA PRO A 14 3.83 6.58 -9.04
C PRO A 14 3.93 7.51 -10.24
N GLY A 15 4.01 8.82 -10.01
CA GLY A 15 4.16 9.82 -11.08
C GLY A 15 5.51 9.74 -11.79
N VAL A 16 6.59 9.50 -11.03
CA VAL A 16 7.92 9.22 -11.62
C VAL A 16 7.87 7.99 -12.52
N ILE A 17 7.22 6.91 -12.08
CA ILE A 17 7.06 5.69 -12.88
C ILE A 17 6.27 5.99 -14.16
N ILE A 18 5.16 6.73 -14.07
CA ILE A 18 4.36 7.13 -15.23
C ILE A 18 5.21 7.93 -16.23
N ASN A 19 5.99 8.91 -15.77
CA ASN A 19 6.84 9.71 -16.63
C ASN A 19 7.95 8.88 -17.30
N ILE A 20 8.56 7.93 -16.58
CA ILE A 20 9.56 7.01 -17.16
C ILE A 20 8.91 6.17 -18.26
N ILE A 21 7.73 5.61 -18.00
CA ILE A 21 6.97 4.84 -18.99
C ILE A 21 6.66 5.71 -20.21
N PHE A 22 6.17 6.92 -20.00
CA PHE A 22 5.85 7.85 -21.08
C PHE A 22 7.08 8.18 -21.93
N PHE A 23 8.23 8.43 -21.30
CA PHE A 23 9.49 8.67 -22.00
C PHE A 23 9.92 7.46 -22.84
N ILE A 24 9.81 6.25 -22.29
CA ILE A 24 10.06 5.00 -23.03
C ILE A 24 9.14 4.91 -24.25
N MET A 25 7.85 5.19 -24.09
CA MET A 25 6.88 5.12 -25.19
C MET A 25 7.18 6.13 -26.32
N ILE A 26 7.65 7.32 -25.99
CA ILE A 26 8.10 8.32 -26.98
C ILE A 26 9.35 7.85 -27.70
N HIS A 27 10.34 7.32 -26.95
CA HIS A 27 11.60 6.85 -27.52
C HIS A 27 11.38 5.73 -28.54
N PHE A 28 10.49 4.79 -28.25
CA PHE A 28 10.08 3.73 -29.17
C PHE A 28 9.07 4.18 -30.24
N LYS A 29 8.81 5.49 -30.37
CA LYS A 29 7.86 6.09 -31.34
C LYS A 29 6.46 5.48 -31.28
N ILE A 30 6.06 4.96 -30.11
CA ILE A 30 4.71 4.46 -29.84
C ILE A 30 3.74 5.65 -29.80
N ILE A 31 4.20 6.74 -29.20
CA ILE A 31 3.54 8.05 -29.23
C ILE A 31 4.28 8.91 -30.25
N GLU A 32 3.56 9.47 -31.22
CA GLU A 32 4.16 10.26 -32.29
C GLU A 32 4.78 11.56 -31.73
N PRO A 33 6.05 11.87 -32.03
CA PRO A 33 6.74 13.05 -31.50
C PRO A 33 6.10 14.38 -31.91
N GLU A 34 5.30 14.40 -32.98
CA GLU A 34 4.63 15.60 -33.48
C GLU A 34 3.63 16.19 -32.47
N TYR A 35 2.97 15.33 -31.69
CA TYR A 35 2.12 15.78 -30.59
C TYR A 35 2.91 16.53 -29.51
N ILE A 36 4.20 16.24 -29.34
CA ILE A 36 5.07 16.89 -28.35
C ILE A 36 5.63 18.20 -28.91
N LYS A 37 6.00 18.22 -30.20
CA LYS A 37 6.47 19.43 -30.89
C LYS A 37 5.43 20.56 -30.84
N LYS A 38 4.14 20.22 -30.83
CA LYS A 38 3.04 21.19 -30.72
C LYS A 38 3.03 21.98 -29.39
N PHE A 39 3.65 21.45 -28.34
CA PHE A 39 3.72 22.13 -27.03
C PHE A 39 4.93 23.06 -26.88
N ASN A 40 5.84 23.10 -27.87
CA ASN A 40 7.00 24.01 -27.91
C ASN A 40 7.83 24.03 -26.61
N ILE A 41 7.92 22.90 -25.90
CA ILE A 41 8.65 22.78 -24.64
C ILE A 41 10.12 22.50 -24.97
N ASP A 42 11.01 23.42 -24.61
CA ASP A 42 12.47 23.20 -24.65
C ASP A 42 12.87 22.25 -23.51
N VAL A 43 12.76 20.95 -23.78
CA VAL A 43 13.11 19.87 -22.83
C VAL A 43 14.60 19.94 -22.44
N GLN A 44 15.47 20.53 -23.25
CA GLN A 44 16.90 20.66 -22.97
C GLN A 44 17.18 21.69 -21.87
N LYS A 45 16.44 22.80 -21.83
CA LYS A 45 16.62 23.85 -20.80
C LYS A 45 15.74 23.67 -19.56
N SER A 46 14.59 23.00 -19.67
CA SER A 46 13.60 22.89 -18.58
C SER A 46 13.26 21.45 -18.18
N GLY A 47 14.03 20.46 -18.65
CA GLY A 47 13.69 19.04 -18.51
C GLY A 47 13.48 18.55 -17.08
N LEU A 48 14.37 18.91 -16.14
CA LEU A 48 14.28 18.42 -14.76
C LEU A 48 13.13 19.07 -13.95
N PRO A 49 12.95 20.40 -13.95
CA PRO A 49 11.77 21.03 -13.34
C PRO A 49 10.46 20.51 -13.93
N PHE A 50 10.38 20.37 -15.26
CA PHE A 50 9.20 19.82 -15.93
C PHE A 50 8.90 18.39 -15.48
N PHE A 51 9.92 17.51 -15.45
CA PHE A 51 9.78 16.13 -14.99
C PHE A 51 9.27 16.04 -13.54
N ILE A 52 9.79 16.89 -12.65
CA ILE A 52 9.34 16.91 -11.25
C ILE A 52 7.88 17.34 -11.17
N ILE A 53 7.51 18.45 -11.82
CA ILE A 53 6.14 18.99 -11.79
C ILE A 53 5.15 17.98 -12.36
N THR A 54 5.44 17.39 -13.53
CA THR A 54 4.56 16.38 -14.13
C THR A 54 4.48 15.11 -13.29
N SER A 55 5.55 14.74 -12.58
CA SER A 55 5.51 13.60 -11.64
C SER A 55 4.55 13.86 -10.48
N TYR A 56 4.51 15.07 -9.94
CA TYR A 56 3.49 15.42 -8.93
C TYR A 56 2.07 15.39 -9.51
N ILE A 57 1.86 15.92 -10.71
CA ILE A 57 0.54 15.90 -11.36
C ILE A 57 0.06 14.46 -11.57
N TRP A 58 0.89 13.62 -12.19
CA TRP A 58 0.54 12.22 -12.43
C TRP A 58 0.39 11.41 -11.15
N GLY A 59 1.23 11.68 -10.15
CA GLY A 59 1.11 11.12 -8.81
C GLY A 59 -0.24 11.44 -8.17
N ALA A 60 -0.69 12.68 -8.30
CA ALA A 60 -2.01 13.13 -7.84
C ALA A 60 -3.13 12.34 -8.50
N VAL A 61 -3.14 12.33 -9.84
CA VAL A 61 -4.15 11.63 -10.63
C VAL A 61 -4.19 10.15 -10.25
N TYR A 62 -3.02 9.51 -10.14
CA TYR A 62 -2.90 8.11 -9.74
C TYR A 62 -3.51 7.87 -8.36
N HIS A 63 -3.20 8.73 -7.39
CA HIS A 63 -3.70 8.58 -6.02
C HIS A 63 -5.23 8.70 -5.95
N PHE A 64 -5.82 9.65 -6.68
CA PHE A 64 -7.28 9.85 -6.70
C PHE A 64 -8.04 8.79 -7.50
N SER A 65 -7.40 8.13 -8.46
CA SER A 65 -8.03 7.13 -9.35
C SER A 65 -8.44 5.80 -8.68
N LYS A 66 -8.14 5.60 -7.39
CA LYS A 66 -8.30 4.33 -6.65
C LYS A 66 -7.53 3.14 -7.25
N LEU A 67 -6.75 3.31 -8.31
CA LEU A 67 -5.94 2.25 -8.94
C LEU A 67 -4.99 1.58 -7.95
N GLN A 68 -4.52 2.33 -6.94
CA GLN A 68 -3.69 1.79 -5.88
C GLN A 68 -4.38 0.65 -5.10
N SER A 69 -5.69 0.79 -4.87
CA SER A 69 -6.44 -0.03 -3.92
C SER A 69 -6.78 -1.43 -4.43
N LEU A 70 -6.82 -1.66 -5.76
CA LEU A 70 -7.33 -2.90 -6.35
C LEU A 70 -6.57 -4.16 -5.91
N ILE A 71 -5.23 -4.14 -6.01
CA ILE A 71 -4.37 -5.30 -5.66
C ILE A 71 -3.86 -5.16 -4.22
N PHE A 72 -3.54 -3.93 -3.80
CA PHE A 72 -2.95 -3.69 -2.49
C PHE A 72 -3.90 -4.09 -1.35
N ASN A 73 -5.21 -3.85 -1.48
CA ASN A 73 -6.17 -4.16 -0.42
C ASN A 73 -6.22 -5.64 -0.08
N THR A 74 -6.20 -6.52 -1.08
CA THR A 74 -6.23 -7.96 -0.88
C THR A 74 -4.99 -8.44 -0.14
N GLN A 75 -3.81 -8.04 -0.60
CA GLN A 75 -2.57 -8.48 0.05
C GLN A 75 -2.39 -7.85 1.45
N ASN A 76 -2.80 -6.58 1.63
CA ASN A 76 -2.76 -5.91 2.92
C ASN A 76 -3.78 -6.47 3.91
N ALA A 77 -4.93 -6.96 3.45
CA ALA A 77 -5.92 -7.63 4.30
C ALA A 77 -5.34 -8.88 4.98
N GLU A 78 -4.50 -9.65 4.28
CA GLU A 78 -3.79 -10.79 4.87
C GLU A 78 -2.83 -10.37 5.99
N VAL A 79 -2.07 -9.28 5.78
CA VAL A 79 -1.17 -8.72 6.78
C VAL A 79 -1.95 -8.27 8.02
N ILE A 80 -3.03 -7.51 7.82
CA ILE A 80 -3.91 -7.04 8.90
C ILE A 80 -4.51 -8.22 9.65
N LYS A 81 -4.99 -9.25 8.94
CA LYS A 81 -5.55 -10.47 9.54
C LYS A 81 -4.51 -11.18 10.41
N ASN A 82 -3.27 -11.32 9.93
CA ASN A 82 -2.17 -11.89 10.71
C ASN A 82 -1.89 -11.08 11.98
N ILE A 83 -1.80 -9.75 11.87
CA ILE A 83 -1.58 -8.86 13.01
C ILE A 83 -2.68 -9.03 14.06
N LYS A 84 -3.94 -8.91 13.65
CA LYS A 84 -5.11 -9.04 14.55
C LYS A 84 -5.17 -10.41 15.22
N SER A 85 -4.94 -11.49 14.45
CA SER A 85 -4.93 -12.85 14.97
C SER A 85 -3.88 -13.03 16.08
N LYS A 86 -2.66 -12.53 15.84
CA LYS A 86 -1.57 -12.61 16.83
C LYS A 86 -1.77 -11.72 18.05
N LEU A 87 -2.32 -10.52 17.89
CA LEU A 87 -2.64 -9.66 19.04
C LEU A 87 -3.64 -10.34 19.98
N LEU A 88 -4.68 -10.95 19.42
CA LEU A 88 -5.66 -11.70 20.21
C LEU A 88 -5.06 -12.95 20.85
N SER A 89 -4.11 -13.63 20.21
CA SER A 89 -3.48 -14.82 20.82
C SER A 89 -2.57 -14.47 22.00
N PHE A 90 -2.15 -13.21 22.17
CA PHE A 90 -1.36 -12.77 23.32
C PHE A 90 -2.22 -12.33 24.51
N TYR A 91 -3.48 -12.01 24.26
CA TYR A 91 -4.45 -11.60 25.27
C TYR A 91 -4.72 -12.74 26.26
N GLN A 92 -4.69 -12.44 27.56
CA GLN A 92 -4.84 -13.43 28.62
C GLN A 92 -6.23 -13.46 29.24
N GLY A 93 -7.07 -12.46 28.98
CA GLY A 93 -8.42 -12.42 29.52
C GLY A 93 -9.33 -13.46 28.85
N GLN A 94 -10.44 -13.78 29.52
CA GLN A 94 -11.47 -14.63 28.92
C GLN A 94 -12.22 -13.84 27.84
N ILE A 95 -12.26 -14.41 26.64
CA ILE A 95 -13.00 -13.85 25.52
C ILE A 95 -13.83 -14.94 24.87
N SER A 96 -15.12 -14.66 24.65
CA SER A 96 -15.97 -15.59 23.89
C SER A 96 -15.56 -15.65 22.42
N ARG A 97 -15.87 -16.76 21.73
CA ARG A 97 -15.61 -16.88 20.29
C ARG A 97 -16.30 -15.78 19.47
N GLU A 98 -17.46 -15.31 19.91
CA GLU A 98 -18.21 -14.25 19.23
C GLU A 98 -17.54 -12.87 19.40
N GLU A 99 -17.11 -12.53 20.62
CA GLU A 99 -16.35 -11.31 20.89
C GLU A 99 -15.03 -11.29 20.13
N ALA A 100 -14.31 -12.41 20.09
CA ALA A 100 -13.07 -12.54 19.33
C ALA A 100 -13.30 -12.32 17.82
N LYS A 101 -14.34 -12.94 17.24
CA LYS A 101 -14.72 -12.71 15.83
C LYS A 101 -15.09 -11.24 15.57
N LYS A 102 -15.82 -10.61 16.48
CA LYS A 102 -16.22 -9.20 16.37
C LYS A 102 -15.00 -8.27 16.40
N LEU A 103 -14.06 -8.52 17.31
CA LEU A 103 -12.81 -7.77 17.39
C LEU A 103 -11.94 -7.96 16.14
N GLN A 104 -11.83 -9.18 15.60
CA GLN A 104 -11.10 -9.42 14.34
C GLN A 104 -11.69 -8.64 13.15
N LYS A 105 -13.02 -8.47 13.11
CA LYS A 105 -13.68 -7.66 12.08
C LYS A 105 -13.51 -6.16 12.32
N SER A 106 -13.46 -5.72 13.57
CA SER A 106 -13.30 -4.30 13.94
C SER A 106 -11.93 -3.72 13.54
N TYR A 107 -11.84 -2.40 13.37
CA TYR A 107 -10.56 -1.70 13.22
C TYR A 107 -9.85 -1.46 14.57
N ASP A 108 -10.55 -1.69 15.69
CA ASP A 108 -10.07 -1.35 17.04
C ASP A 108 -8.74 -2.03 17.40
N LEU A 109 -8.54 -3.29 17.01
CA LEU A 109 -7.27 -3.99 17.23
C LEU A 109 -6.09 -3.33 16.50
N MET A 110 -6.32 -2.72 15.34
CA MET A 110 -5.27 -1.98 14.63
C MET A 110 -4.97 -0.66 15.32
N LEU A 111 -5.99 0.01 15.88
CA LEU A 111 -5.77 1.22 16.68
C LEU A 111 -4.92 0.93 17.92
N ILE A 112 -5.18 -0.19 18.62
CA ILE A 112 -4.33 -0.63 19.72
C ILE A 112 -2.90 -0.90 19.24
N PHE A 113 -2.75 -1.60 18.11
CA PHE A 113 -1.44 -1.91 17.54
C PHE A 113 -0.62 -0.64 17.28
N TYR A 114 -1.21 0.37 16.65
CA TYR A 114 -0.55 1.64 16.37
C TYR A 114 -0.26 2.43 17.65
N TYR A 115 -1.21 2.50 18.58
CA TYR A 115 -0.99 3.11 19.89
C TYR A 115 0.21 2.50 20.63
N LEU A 116 0.34 1.16 20.62
CA LEU A 116 1.47 0.48 21.23
C LEU A 116 2.80 0.79 20.53
N ILE A 117 2.79 0.95 19.20
CA ILE A 117 3.98 1.36 18.44
C ILE A 117 4.39 2.78 18.82
N ASP A 118 3.44 3.72 18.85
CA ASP A 118 3.72 5.14 19.05
C ASP A 118 4.18 5.44 20.49
N THR A 119 3.68 4.68 21.46
CA THR A 119 4.01 4.88 22.87
C THR A 119 5.36 4.26 23.29
N ASN A 120 5.94 3.36 22.49
CA ASN A 120 7.16 2.63 22.85
C ASN A 120 8.34 2.90 21.91
N VAL A 121 9.37 3.56 22.42
CA VAL A 121 10.61 3.90 21.67
C VAL A 121 11.27 2.68 21.01
N GLY A 122 11.24 1.51 21.68
CA GLY A 122 11.77 0.25 21.13
C GLY A 122 11.01 -0.27 19.90
N LEU A 123 9.72 0.05 19.78
CA LEU A 123 8.88 -0.30 18.64
C LEU A 123 9.01 0.71 17.50
N GLU A 124 9.28 1.98 17.79
CA GLU A 124 9.44 3.03 16.78
C GLU A 124 10.56 2.69 15.77
N LYS A 125 11.73 2.26 16.24
CA LYS A 125 12.83 1.82 15.37
C LYS A 125 12.43 0.62 14.49
N LYS A 126 11.65 -0.31 15.03
CA LYS A 126 11.13 -1.47 14.28
C LYS A 126 10.07 -1.04 13.26
N ALA A 127 9.24 -0.07 13.61
CA ALA A 127 8.21 0.50 12.74
C ALA A 127 8.83 1.18 11.52
N ARG A 128 9.94 1.93 11.67
CA ARG A 128 10.65 2.52 10.53
C ARG A 128 11.01 1.50 9.45
N ARG A 129 11.41 0.28 9.82
CA ARG A 129 11.69 -0.81 8.86
C ARG A 129 10.42 -1.32 8.17
N VAL A 130 9.32 -1.43 8.90
CA VAL A 130 8.02 -1.82 8.36
C VAL A 130 7.50 -0.76 7.38
N HIS A 131 7.63 0.52 7.72
CA HIS A 131 7.27 1.64 6.84
C HIS A 131 8.09 1.65 5.55
N LEU A 132 9.41 1.51 5.65
CA LEU A 132 10.29 1.45 4.47
C LEU A 132 9.94 0.26 3.57
N ASN A 133 9.77 -0.94 4.15
CA ASN A 133 9.35 -2.11 3.38
C ASN A 133 7.95 -1.91 2.78
N GLY A 134 7.05 -1.22 3.49
CA GLY A 134 5.73 -0.86 2.98
C GLY A 134 5.79 0.07 1.78
N LEU A 135 6.71 1.05 1.76
CA LEU A 135 6.95 1.91 0.61
C LEU A 135 7.44 1.10 -0.59
N VAL A 136 8.49 0.30 -0.40
CA VAL A 136 9.05 -0.56 -1.46
C VAL A 136 7.98 -1.50 -2.01
N TRP A 137 7.16 -2.08 -1.14
CA TRP A 137 6.07 -2.95 -1.54
C TRP A 137 5.05 -2.25 -2.43
N THR A 138 4.59 -1.06 -2.02
CA THR A 138 3.63 -0.29 -2.82
C THR A 138 4.25 0.16 -4.15
N THR A 139 5.51 0.60 -4.16
CA THR A 139 6.23 0.96 -5.38
C THR A 139 6.29 -0.21 -6.37
N VAL A 140 6.66 -1.40 -5.89
CA VAL A 140 6.76 -2.59 -6.75
C VAL A 140 5.40 -2.98 -7.32
N LEU A 141 4.33 -2.89 -6.53
CA LEU A 141 2.97 -3.12 -7.02
C LEU A 141 2.53 -2.05 -8.03
N ASP A 142 2.86 -0.78 -7.79
CA ASP A 142 2.51 0.33 -8.69
C ASP A 142 3.25 0.19 -10.02
N THR A 143 4.54 -0.16 -10.03
CA THR A 143 5.29 -0.51 -11.24
C THR A 143 4.63 -1.67 -11.99
N SER A 144 4.31 -2.77 -11.30
CA SER A 144 3.67 -3.93 -11.93
C SER A 144 2.35 -3.55 -12.63
N LYS A 145 1.49 -2.79 -11.94
CA LYS A 145 0.20 -2.32 -12.50
C LYS A 145 0.39 -1.39 -13.69
N LEU A 146 1.24 -0.39 -13.57
CA LEU A 146 1.47 0.59 -14.64
C LEU A 146 2.11 -0.07 -15.87
N SER A 147 3.03 -1.01 -15.68
CA SER A 147 3.58 -1.82 -16.77
C SER A 147 2.51 -2.69 -17.44
N PHE A 148 1.58 -3.28 -16.67
CA PHE A 148 0.47 -4.04 -17.24
C PHE A 148 -0.51 -3.17 -18.04
N ILE A 149 -0.85 -1.98 -17.54
CA ILE A 149 -1.66 -1.01 -18.28
C ILE A 149 -0.96 -0.60 -19.58
N SER A 150 0.34 -0.35 -19.51
CA SER A 150 1.16 -0.01 -20.68
C SER A 150 1.20 -1.15 -21.70
N TYR A 151 1.31 -2.40 -21.24
CA TYR A 151 1.20 -3.58 -22.09
C TYR A 151 -0.13 -3.61 -22.85
N ILE A 152 -1.27 -3.43 -22.16
CA ILE A 152 -2.59 -3.41 -22.80
C ILE A 152 -2.66 -2.30 -23.86
N TYR A 153 -2.17 -1.10 -23.53
CA TYR A 153 -2.15 0.01 -24.48
C TYR A 153 -1.31 -0.29 -25.71
N ILE A 154 -0.11 -0.86 -25.54
CA ILE A 154 0.79 -1.17 -26.66
C ILE A 154 0.21 -2.29 -27.53
N ILE A 155 -0.45 -3.29 -26.94
CA ILE A 155 -1.18 -4.31 -27.69
C ILE A 155 -2.30 -3.67 -28.54
N PHE A 156 -3.03 -2.71 -27.99
CA PHE A 156 -4.02 -1.96 -28.77
C PHE A 156 -3.37 -1.21 -29.94
N VAL A 157 -2.25 -0.52 -29.72
CA VAL A 157 -1.50 0.16 -30.80
C VAL A 157 -0.95 -0.82 -31.84
N TYR A 158 -0.48 -2.01 -31.42
CA TYR A 158 -0.03 -3.08 -32.31
C TYR A 158 -1.12 -3.49 -33.31
N TYR A 159 -2.37 -3.64 -32.85
CA TYR A 159 -3.49 -3.98 -33.74
C TYR A 159 -3.82 -2.85 -34.73
N LEU A 160 -3.51 -1.59 -34.41
CA LEU A 160 -3.78 -0.45 -35.29
C LEU A 160 -2.64 -0.14 -36.27
N LYS A 161 -1.38 -0.30 -35.86
CA LYS A 161 -0.19 0.19 -36.59
C LYS A 161 0.79 -0.92 -37.02
N GLY A 162 0.52 -2.18 -36.68
CA GLY A 162 1.29 -3.33 -37.16
C GLY A 162 2.43 -3.81 -36.23
N HIS A 163 3.28 -4.69 -36.76
CA HIS A 163 4.10 -5.62 -35.96
C HIS A 163 5.27 -5.02 -35.15
N LEU A 164 5.65 -3.76 -35.39
CA LEU A 164 6.79 -3.10 -34.74
C LEU A 164 6.63 -2.97 -33.21
N PHE A 165 5.41 -3.09 -32.69
CA PHE A 165 5.09 -2.87 -31.28
C PHE A 165 5.07 -4.14 -30.41
N LEU A 166 5.32 -5.32 -31.01
CA LEU A 166 5.28 -6.59 -30.28
C LEU A 166 6.37 -6.69 -29.19
N TRP A 167 7.61 -6.29 -29.51
CA TRP A 167 8.73 -6.38 -28.58
C TRP A 167 8.57 -5.48 -27.34
N PRO A 168 8.21 -4.18 -27.48
CA PRO A 168 7.86 -3.35 -26.33
C PRO A 168 6.71 -3.94 -25.49
N ALA A 169 5.68 -4.51 -26.12
CA ALA A 169 4.58 -5.15 -25.39
C ALA A 169 5.09 -6.31 -24.52
N ILE A 170 5.86 -7.22 -25.11
CA ILE A 170 6.46 -8.36 -24.38
C ILE A 170 7.32 -7.86 -23.21
N ALA A 171 8.14 -6.83 -23.42
CA ALA A 171 8.97 -6.25 -22.36
C ALA A 171 8.14 -5.71 -21.19
N PHE A 172 7.08 -4.94 -21.46
CA PHE A 172 6.19 -4.43 -20.41
C PHE A 172 5.43 -5.53 -19.69
N LEU A 173 5.03 -6.59 -20.38
CA LEU A 173 4.39 -7.77 -19.77
C LEU A 173 5.36 -8.49 -18.82
N LEU A 174 6.61 -8.71 -19.25
CA LEU A 174 7.64 -9.33 -18.41
C LEU A 174 7.92 -8.49 -17.16
N ILE A 175 8.07 -7.16 -17.30
CA ILE A 175 8.22 -6.25 -16.15
C ILE A 175 7.02 -6.38 -15.21
N ALA A 176 5.80 -6.37 -15.74
CA ALA A 176 4.59 -6.49 -14.92
C ALA A 176 4.57 -7.79 -14.09
N ILE A 177 4.89 -8.93 -14.71
CA ILE A 177 4.91 -10.24 -14.04
C ILE A 177 6.06 -10.31 -13.03
N SER A 178 7.28 -9.90 -13.40
CA SER A 178 8.44 -9.94 -12.51
C SER A 178 8.22 -9.10 -11.25
N PHE A 179 7.68 -7.89 -11.40
CA PHE A 179 7.38 -7.02 -10.26
C PHE A 179 6.20 -7.54 -9.44
N PHE A 180 5.19 -8.17 -10.06
CA PHE A 180 4.13 -8.83 -9.31
C PHE A 180 4.67 -9.97 -8.43
N CYS A 181 5.51 -10.85 -8.98
CA CYS A 181 6.17 -11.91 -8.22
C CYS A 181 7.04 -11.36 -7.10
N LEU A 182 7.81 -10.30 -7.37
CA LEU A 182 8.62 -9.62 -6.36
C LEU A 182 7.75 -9.03 -5.23
N SER A 183 6.55 -8.52 -5.54
CA SER A 183 5.62 -7.99 -4.53
C SER A 183 5.22 -9.05 -3.50
N ILE A 184 5.05 -10.31 -3.92
CA ILE A 184 4.70 -11.43 -3.04
C ILE A 184 5.85 -11.71 -2.08
N HIS A 185 7.09 -11.69 -2.56
CA HIS A 185 8.27 -11.85 -1.72
C HIS A 185 8.38 -10.72 -0.69
N ILE A 186 8.18 -9.47 -1.12
CA ILE A 186 8.23 -8.30 -0.22
C ILE A 186 7.10 -8.34 0.82
N LYS A 187 5.90 -8.80 0.45
CA LYS A 187 4.79 -9.05 1.39
C LYS A 187 5.20 -10.01 2.49
N ASN A 188 5.84 -11.13 2.16
CA ASN A 188 6.28 -12.11 3.15
C ASN A 188 7.31 -11.51 4.12
N LYS A 189 8.22 -10.68 3.60
CA LYS A 189 9.17 -9.91 4.41
C LYS A 189 8.46 -8.89 5.31
N HIS A 190 7.41 -8.24 4.81
CA HIS A 190 6.57 -7.33 5.58
C HIS A 190 5.88 -8.03 6.76
N VAL A 191 5.34 -9.23 6.53
CA VAL A 191 4.77 -10.08 7.58
C VAL A 191 5.82 -10.47 8.61
N CYS A 192 7.03 -10.84 8.18
CA CYS A 192 8.15 -11.14 9.09
C CYS A 192 8.48 -9.94 10.00
N TYR A 193 8.58 -8.74 9.44
CA TYR A 193 8.84 -7.53 10.23
C TYR A 193 7.70 -7.19 11.20
N SER A 194 6.46 -7.32 10.75
CA SER A 194 5.27 -7.15 11.61
C SER A 194 5.28 -8.17 12.76
N ASN A 195 5.65 -9.41 12.49
CA ASN A 195 5.77 -10.46 13.51
C ASN A 195 6.84 -10.13 14.56
N ARG A 196 7.97 -9.53 14.17
CA ARG A 196 9.01 -9.08 15.12
C ARG A 196 8.56 -7.90 15.99
N GLN A 197 7.63 -7.07 15.51
CA GLN A 197 6.96 -6.06 16.33
C GLN A 197 6.00 -6.71 17.32
N LEU A 198 5.19 -7.65 16.84
CA LEU A 198 4.23 -8.41 17.65
C LEU A 198 4.92 -9.20 18.78
N GLU A 199 6.06 -9.82 18.50
CA GLU A 199 6.86 -10.51 19.51
C GLU A 199 7.38 -9.56 20.60
N TYR A 200 7.79 -8.35 20.22
CA TYR A 200 8.16 -7.33 21.20
C TYR A 200 6.95 -6.88 22.03
N ILE A 201 5.80 -6.69 21.40
CA ILE A 201 4.54 -6.37 22.09
C ILE A 201 4.20 -7.47 23.10
N LYS A 202 4.33 -8.74 22.72
CA LYS A 202 4.11 -9.89 23.60
C LYS A 202 5.01 -9.86 24.84
N ASN A 203 6.29 -9.54 24.66
CA ASN A 203 7.28 -9.64 25.73
C ASN A 203 7.31 -8.39 26.64
N HIS A 204 7.06 -7.20 26.09
CA HIS A 204 7.26 -5.94 26.81
C HIS A 204 6.00 -5.11 27.01
N CYS A 205 4.98 -5.25 26.15
CA CYS A 205 3.78 -4.41 26.17
C CYS A 205 2.50 -5.15 26.58
N ARG A 206 2.63 -6.40 27.05
CA ARG A 206 1.47 -7.29 27.29
C ARG A 206 0.45 -6.74 28.28
N LYS A 207 0.91 -6.12 29.38
CA LYS A 207 0.02 -5.52 30.38
C LYS A 207 -0.84 -4.40 29.76
N THR A 208 -0.21 -3.52 28.99
CA THR A 208 -0.88 -2.44 28.25
C THR A 208 -1.84 -2.98 27.19
N LEU A 209 -1.43 -4.02 26.45
CA LEU A 209 -2.29 -4.70 25.48
C LEU A 209 -3.57 -5.25 26.11
N ASN A 210 -3.46 -5.98 27.22
CA ASN A 210 -4.61 -6.53 27.92
C ASN A 210 -5.56 -5.40 28.37
N LYS A 211 -5.02 -4.35 29.01
CA LYS A 211 -5.79 -3.20 29.48
C LYS A 211 -6.60 -2.53 28.37
N GLU A 212 -6.02 -2.32 27.19
CA GLU A 212 -6.73 -1.67 26.08
C GLU A 212 -7.78 -2.61 25.44
N ILE A 213 -7.52 -3.92 25.37
CA ILE A 213 -8.53 -4.89 24.91
C ILE A 213 -9.71 -4.95 25.88
N ASP A 214 -9.45 -5.02 27.19
CA ASP A 214 -10.48 -5.01 28.24
C ASP A 214 -11.37 -3.77 28.15
N LYS A 215 -10.76 -2.60 27.91
CA LYS A 215 -11.47 -1.34 27.74
C LYS A 215 -12.43 -1.38 26.55
N ILE A 216 -12.02 -1.96 25.42
CA ILE A 216 -12.88 -2.10 24.24
C ILE A 216 -14.00 -3.10 24.51
N LEU A 217 -13.71 -4.26 25.10
CA LEU A 217 -14.71 -5.25 25.48
C LEU A 217 -15.76 -4.65 26.43
N GLY A 218 -15.33 -3.85 27.42
CA GLY A 218 -16.20 -3.13 28.34
C GLY A 218 -17.09 -2.07 27.67
N ARG A 219 -16.63 -1.42 26.58
CA ARG A 219 -17.47 -0.54 25.76
C ARG A 219 -18.51 -1.32 24.95
N VAL A 220 -18.10 -2.44 24.36
CA VAL A 220 -18.97 -3.29 23.54
C VAL A 220 -20.13 -3.87 24.38
N LYS A 221 -19.84 -4.33 25.60
CA LYS A 221 -20.86 -4.85 26.53
C LYS A 221 -21.88 -3.78 26.93
N ARG A 222 -21.42 -2.57 27.27
CA ARG A 222 -22.31 -1.44 27.62
C ARG A 222 -23.25 -1.05 26.47
N CYS A 223 -22.75 -1.03 25.24
CA CYS A 223 -23.55 -0.70 24.06
C CYS A 223 -24.63 -1.76 23.76
N HIS A 224 -24.35 -3.04 24.00
CA HIS A 224 -25.36 -4.11 23.88
C HIS A 224 -26.47 -3.99 24.92
N ILE A 225 -26.13 -3.68 26.17
CA ILE A 225 -27.11 -3.50 27.26
C ILE A 225 -28.06 -2.34 26.93
N GLN A 226 -27.53 -1.20 26.49
CA GLN A 226 -28.34 -0.03 26.11
C GLN A 226 -29.30 -0.33 24.95
N LYS A 227 -28.86 -1.11 23.94
CA LYS A 227 -29.72 -1.53 22.83
C LYS A 227 -30.84 -2.49 23.27
N LYS A 228 -30.56 -3.38 24.23
CA LYS A 228 -31.57 -4.30 24.77
C LYS A 228 -32.64 -3.54 25.58
N ILE A 229 -32.23 -2.57 26.39
CA ILE A 229 -33.14 -1.70 27.15
C ILE A 229 -34.06 -0.88 26.23
N LYS A 230 -33.52 -0.33 25.12
CA LYS A 230 -34.32 0.43 24.14
C LYS A 230 -35.33 -0.40 23.34
N ARG A 231 -35.21 -1.74 23.31
CA ARG A 231 -36.17 -2.63 22.61
C ARG A 231 -37.28 -3.14 23.54
N LEU A 232 -37.12 -2.93 24.85
CA LEU A 232 -38.09 -3.32 25.88
C LEU A 232 -38.96 -2.13 26.33
N LYS A 233 -38.68 -0.94 25.80
CA LYS A 233 -39.51 0.26 25.89
C LYS A 233 -40.15 0.50 24.54
#